data_AF-A0A8J7PPR7-F1
#
_entry.id   AF-A0A8J7PPR7-F1
#
_cell.length_a   1.000
_cell.length_b   1.000
_cell.length_c   1.000
_cell.angle_alpha   90.00
_cell.angle_beta   90.00
_cell.angle_gamma   90.00
#
_symmetry.space_group_name_H-M   'P 1'
#
loop_
_entity.id
_entity.type
_entity.pdbx_description
1 polymer ?
#
loop_
_entity_poly.entity_id
_entity_poly.type
_entity_poly.pdbx_seq_one_letter_code
_entity_poly.pdbx_strand_id
1 'polypeptide(L)'
;MSLSATSTDDWTCQQQSRTALAARMADAPATRAEFAASIDRCVHALICATPVATALTELRRWLRDDAVTLADGTPVDFALFDDAILSIDERIAQTGARSQTQLLHASRQLAESIYAKT
;
A
#
# COMPACT_ATOMS: atom_id res chain seq x y z
N MET A 1 -41.88 -4.78 27.55
CA MET A 1 -41.92 -5.83 26.51
C MET A 1 -40.86 -5.48 25.48
N SER A 2 -39.93 -6.41 25.26
CA SER A 2 -38.77 -6.31 24.37
C SER A 2 -39.13 -6.33 22.88
N LEU A 3 -38.14 -5.96 22.05
CA LEU A 3 -37.68 -6.53 20.76
C LEU A 3 -37.16 -5.39 19.86
N SER A 4 -35.85 -5.08 19.88
CA SER A 4 -34.80 -5.66 19.02
C SER A 4 -34.95 -5.33 17.53
N ALA A 5 -34.27 -4.27 17.07
CA ALA A 5 -33.93 -4.07 15.64
C ALA A 5 -32.78 -3.06 15.47
N THR A 6 -31.58 -3.41 15.93
CA THR A 6 -30.33 -2.70 15.58
C THR A 6 -29.27 -3.74 15.29
N SER A 7 -29.17 -4.22 14.05
CA SER A 7 -27.96 -4.97 13.64
C SER A 7 -27.81 -5.26 12.13
N THR A 8 -28.57 -4.63 11.22
CA THR A 8 -28.45 -4.97 9.77
C THR A 8 -27.71 -3.91 8.95
N ASP A 9 -27.62 -2.66 9.40
CA ASP A 9 -27.01 -1.56 8.63
C ASP A 9 -25.50 -1.34 8.87
N ASP A 10 -24.91 -2.00 9.86
CA ASP A 10 -23.48 -1.82 10.21
C ASP A 10 -22.54 -2.56 9.23
N TRP A 11 -22.96 -3.75 8.75
CA TRP A 11 -22.16 -4.56 7.83
C TRP A 11 -22.00 -3.92 6.45
N THR A 12 -23.04 -3.27 5.93
CA THR A 12 -23.01 -2.65 4.60
C THR A 12 -22.10 -1.43 4.56
N CYS A 13 -22.06 -0.65 5.65
CA CYS A 13 -21.18 0.51 5.77
C CYS A 13 -19.70 0.09 5.91
N GLN A 14 -19.42 -0.98 6.66
CA GLN A 14 -18.07 -1.54 6.78
C GLN A 14 -17.60 -2.23 5.48
N GLN A 15 -18.50 -2.92 4.78
CA GLN A 15 -18.25 -3.54 3.47
C GLN A 15 -18.05 -2.47 2.38
N GLN A 16 -18.87 -1.41 2.34
CA GLN A 16 -18.71 -0.29 1.40
C GLN A 16 -17.44 0.52 1.68
N SER A 17 -17.06 0.74 2.93
CA SER A 17 -15.80 1.41 3.28
C SER A 17 -14.58 0.62 2.81
N ARG A 18 -14.61 -0.71 2.93
CA ARG A 18 -13.55 -1.59 2.41
C ARG A 18 -13.52 -1.64 0.89
N THR A 19 -14.70 -1.66 0.26
CA THR A 19 -14.83 -1.71 -1.21
C THR A 19 -14.47 -0.38 -1.85
N ALA A 20 -14.81 0.75 -1.22
CA ALA A 20 -14.44 2.09 -1.66
C ALA A 20 -12.95 2.39 -1.43
N LEU A 21 -12.35 1.86 -0.35
CA LEU A 21 -10.91 1.94 -0.14
C LEU A 21 -10.15 1.13 -1.19
N ALA A 22 -10.61 -0.09 -1.50
CA ALA A 22 -10.06 -0.90 -2.59
C ALA A 22 -10.31 -0.26 -3.98
N ALA A 23 -11.44 0.41 -4.20
CA ALA A 23 -11.72 1.13 -5.43
C ALA A 23 -10.89 2.43 -5.58
N ARG A 24 -10.58 3.12 -4.47
CA ARG A 24 -9.61 4.24 -4.49
C ARG A 24 -8.17 3.77 -4.67
N MET A 25 -7.85 2.54 -4.26
CA MET A 25 -6.57 1.90 -4.57
C MET A 25 -6.53 1.35 -6.01
N ALA A 26 -7.68 1.31 -6.71
CA ALA A 26 -7.76 0.89 -8.10
C ALA A 26 -7.47 2.02 -9.12
N ASP A 27 -7.48 3.29 -8.70
CA ASP A 27 -7.01 4.41 -9.52
C ASP A 27 -5.47 4.48 -9.45
N ALA A 28 -4.79 4.85 -10.54
CA ALA A 28 -3.35 5.07 -10.51
C ALA A 28 -2.98 6.06 -9.38
N PRO A 29 -1.81 5.94 -8.73
CA PRO A 29 -1.39 6.94 -7.77
C PRO A 29 -1.35 8.30 -8.47
N ALA A 30 -2.17 9.25 -8.03
CA ALA A 30 -2.23 10.56 -8.65
C ALA A 30 -0.94 11.36 -8.36
N THR A 31 -0.22 11.05 -7.28
CA THR A 31 1.00 11.76 -6.88
C THR A 31 2.11 10.84 -6.40
N ARG A 32 3.36 11.34 -6.42
CA ARG A 32 4.54 10.64 -5.88
C ARG A 32 4.37 10.31 -4.40
N ALA A 33 3.73 11.21 -3.64
CA ALA A 33 3.45 11.01 -2.23
C ALA A 33 2.45 9.86 -1.99
N GLU A 34 1.42 9.72 -2.82
CA GLU A 34 0.47 8.61 -2.72
C GLU A 34 1.09 7.28 -3.10
N PHE A 35 1.95 7.27 -4.13
CA PHE A 35 2.72 6.08 -4.47
C PHE A 35 3.64 5.65 -3.32
N ALA A 36 4.41 6.58 -2.75
CA ALA A 36 5.26 6.33 -1.59
C ALA A 36 4.45 5.85 -0.37
N ALA A 37 3.29 6.46 -0.09
CA ALA A 37 2.39 6.03 0.99
C ALA A 37 1.80 4.63 0.76
N SER A 38 1.67 4.16 -0.48
CA SER A 38 1.29 2.79 -0.78
C SER A 38 2.40 1.80 -0.41
N ILE A 39 3.65 2.15 -0.72
CA ILE A 39 4.84 1.36 -0.36
C ILE A 39 5.00 1.32 1.17
N ASP A 40 4.86 2.46 1.85
CA ASP A 40 4.97 2.56 3.30
C ASP A 40 3.92 1.69 4.02
N ARG A 41 2.68 1.68 3.52
CA ARG A 41 1.62 0.78 4.03
C ARG A 41 1.98 -0.68 3.85
N CYS A 42 2.59 -1.06 2.72
CA CYS A 42 3.03 -2.44 2.48
C CYS A 42 4.12 -2.86 3.47
N VAL A 43 5.13 -2.01 3.67
CA VAL A 43 6.22 -2.27 4.63
C VAL A 43 5.69 -2.35 6.06
N HIS A 44 4.82 -1.43 6.46
CA HIS A 44 4.19 -1.47 7.78
C HIS A 44 3.34 -2.73 7.98
N ALA A 45 2.62 -3.18 6.95
CA ALA A 45 1.85 -4.42 6.99
C ALA A 45 2.75 -5.65 7.20
N LEU A 46 3.89 -5.72 6.49
CA LEU A 46 4.88 -6.78 6.67
C LEU A 46 5.46 -6.80 8.09
N ILE A 47 5.78 -5.64 8.66
CA ILE A 47 6.26 -5.53 10.06
C ILE A 47 5.20 -6.01 11.06
N CYS A 48 3.94 -5.66 10.82
CA CYS A 48 2.82 -6.05 11.68
C CYS A 48 2.31 -7.48 11.41
N ALA A 49 2.93 -8.22 10.48
CA ALA A 49 2.47 -9.52 10.00
C ALA A 49 1.00 -9.50 9.54
N THR A 50 0.53 -8.39 8.98
CA THR A 50 -0.82 -8.25 8.43
C THR A 50 -0.82 -8.56 6.92
N PRO A 51 -1.95 -9.04 6.38
CA PRO A 51 -2.03 -9.41 4.97
C PRO A 51 -1.83 -8.19 4.05
N VAL A 52 -0.83 -8.28 3.16
CA VAL A 52 -0.47 -7.24 2.17
C VAL A 52 -0.89 -7.58 0.73
N ALA A 53 -1.53 -8.75 0.52
CA ALA A 53 -1.73 -9.33 -0.81
C ALA A 53 -2.45 -8.40 -1.81
N THR A 54 -3.47 -7.66 -1.37
CA THR A 54 -4.21 -6.72 -2.23
C THR A 54 -3.32 -5.56 -2.65
N ALA A 55 -2.70 -4.87 -1.70
CA ALA A 55 -1.83 -3.72 -1.97
C ALA A 55 -0.63 -4.11 -2.84
N LEU A 56 -0.04 -5.28 -2.60
CA LEU A 56 1.05 -5.83 -3.41
C LEU A 56 0.60 -6.13 -4.86
N THR A 57 -0.62 -6.62 -5.04
CA THR A 57 -1.17 -6.90 -6.38
C THR A 57 -1.38 -5.63 -7.17
N GLU A 58 -1.89 -4.57 -6.54
CA GLU A 58 -2.08 -3.26 -7.17
C GLU A 58 -0.74 -2.61 -7.52
N LEU A 59 0.23 -2.67 -6.61
CA LEU A 59 1.57 -2.12 -6.84
C LEU A 59 2.25 -2.79 -8.03
N ARG A 60 2.15 -4.13 -8.14
CA ARG A 60 2.62 -4.88 -9.31
C ARG A 60 1.87 -4.53 -10.59
N ARG A 61 0.58 -4.23 -10.50
CA ARG A 61 -0.23 -3.84 -11.68
C ARG A 61 0.26 -2.50 -12.22
N TRP A 62 0.47 -1.52 -11.34
CA TRP A 62 0.98 -0.20 -11.75
C TRP A 62 2.39 -0.29 -12.35
N LEU A 63 3.29 -1.06 -11.73
CA LEU A 63 4.67 -1.23 -12.22
C LEU A 63 4.82 -2.01 -13.53
N ARG A 64 3.77 -2.72 -13.97
CA ARG A 64 3.77 -3.46 -15.24
C ARG A 64 3.11 -2.70 -16.38
N ASP A 65 2.36 -1.65 -16.07
CA ASP A 65 1.61 -0.89 -17.06
C ASP A 65 2.40 0.37 -17.39
N ASP A 66 3.12 0.33 -18.52
CA ASP A 66 3.95 1.45 -19.01
C ASP A 66 3.13 2.72 -19.30
N ALA A 67 1.79 2.65 -19.32
CA ALA A 67 0.91 3.80 -19.50
C ALA A 67 0.59 4.52 -18.19
N VAL A 68 0.98 3.99 -17.02
CA VAL A 68 0.68 4.61 -15.73
C VAL A 68 1.67 5.73 -15.46
N THR A 69 1.16 6.96 -15.40
CA THR A 69 1.90 8.16 -15.03
C THR A 69 1.27 8.84 -13.82
N LEU A 70 2.11 9.38 -12.95
CA LEU A 70 1.68 10.31 -11.90
C LEU A 70 1.13 11.61 -12.53
N ALA A 71 0.42 12.43 -11.75
CA ALA A 71 -0.12 13.72 -12.23
C ALA A 71 0.96 14.74 -12.62
N ASP A 72 2.21 14.57 -12.16
CA ASP A 72 3.36 15.39 -12.57
C ASP A 72 3.99 14.89 -13.89
N GLY A 73 3.44 13.84 -14.51
CA GLY A 73 3.94 13.24 -15.74
C GLY A 73 5.06 12.23 -15.53
N THR A 74 5.49 11.96 -14.29
CA THR A 74 6.49 10.93 -14.02
C THR A 74 5.89 9.54 -14.28
N PRO A 75 6.54 8.66 -15.05
CA PRO A 75 6.10 7.28 -15.20
C PRO A 75 6.19 6.52 -13.87
N VAL A 76 5.23 5.62 -13.63
CA VAL A 76 5.28 4.69 -12.50
C VAL A 76 6.09 3.47 -12.94
N ASP A 77 7.39 3.51 -12.70
CA ASP A 77 8.33 2.45 -13.07
C ASP A 77 9.10 1.89 -11.86
N PHE A 78 9.93 0.88 -12.12
CA PHE A 78 10.76 0.26 -11.09
C PHE A 78 11.81 1.22 -10.51
N ALA A 79 12.25 2.24 -11.25
CA ALA A 79 13.20 3.22 -10.74
C ALA A 79 12.54 4.12 -9.68
N LEU A 80 11.29 4.56 -9.93
CA LEU A 80 10.49 5.27 -8.95
C LEU A 80 10.20 4.42 -7.70
N PHE A 81 9.95 3.12 -7.89
CA PHE A 81 9.79 2.18 -6.79
C PHE A 81 11.06 2.04 -5.94
N ASP A 82 12.21 1.84 -6.58
CA ASP A 82 13.49 1.69 -5.88
C ASP A 82 13.86 2.95 -5.09
N ASP A 83 13.66 4.14 -5.67
CA ASP A 83 13.87 5.43 -4.98
C ASP A 83 12.97 5.55 -3.73
N ALA A 84 11.70 5.16 -3.85
CA ALA A 84 10.78 5.16 -2.74
C ALA A 84 11.17 4.13 -1.65
N ILE A 85 11.70 2.96 -2.03
CA ILE A 85 12.22 1.96 -1.08
C ILE A 85 13.47 2.48 -0.35
N LEU A 86 14.39 3.16 -1.04
CA LEU A 86 15.61 3.70 -0.43
C LEU A 86 15.31 4.79 0.60
N SER A 87 14.28 5.60 0.35
CA SER A 87 13.86 6.67 1.24
C SER A 87 12.87 6.24 2.34
N ILE A 88 12.61 4.93 2.49
CA ILE A 88 11.61 4.43 3.45
C ILE A 88 12.01 4.62 4.91
N ASP A 89 13.31 4.50 5.21
CA ASP A 89 13.84 4.69 6.56
C ASP A 89 13.60 6.13 7.02
N GLU A 90 13.82 7.10 6.13
CA GLU A 90 13.58 8.53 6.39
C GLU A 90 12.10 8.84 6.66
N ARG A 91 11.18 8.15 5.97
CA ARG A 91 9.73 8.37 6.11
C ARG A 91 9.13 7.66 7.33
N ILE A 92 9.49 6.41 7.58
CA ILE A 92 8.86 5.59 8.63
C ILE A 92 9.55 5.78 10.00
N ALA A 93 10.84 6.12 10.05
CA ALA A 93 11.53 6.41 11.32
C ALA A 93 10.89 7.58 12.07
N GLN A 94 10.31 8.54 11.36
CA GLN A 94 9.60 9.69 11.94
C GLN A 94 8.30 9.30 12.66
N THR A 95 7.76 8.10 12.40
CA THR A 95 6.50 7.62 13.00
C THR A 95 6.71 6.87 14.32
N GLY A 96 7.89 6.97 14.94
CA GLY A 96 8.20 6.37 16.24
C GLY A 96 8.40 4.85 16.20
N ALA A 97 8.77 4.31 15.05
CA ALA A 97 8.69 2.89 14.76
C ALA A 97 9.81 2.07 15.41
N ARG A 98 9.41 0.90 15.91
CA ARG A 98 10.04 -0.44 15.74
C ARG A 98 11.46 -0.44 15.14
N SER A 99 12.35 -1.25 15.70
CA SER A 99 13.80 -1.31 15.35
C SER A 99 14.08 -1.19 13.84
N GLN A 100 15.03 -0.33 13.46
CA GLN A 100 15.51 -0.12 12.08
C GLN A 100 15.74 -1.43 11.29
N THR A 101 16.20 -2.48 11.97
CA THR A 101 16.36 -3.84 11.42
C THR A 101 15.06 -4.43 10.85
N GLN A 102 13.91 -4.22 11.51
CA GLN A 102 12.61 -4.70 11.04
C GLN A 102 12.16 -3.94 9.79
N LEU A 103 12.42 -2.64 9.72
CA LEU A 103 12.13 -1.82 8.55
C LEU A 103 12.94 -2.28 7.34
N LEU A 104 14.25 -2.46 7.50
CA LEU A 104 15.14 -2.94 6.44
C LEU A 104 14.77 -4.36 5.97
N HIS A 105 14.36 -5.23 6.90
CA HIS A 105 13.93 -6.58 6.54
C HIS A 105 12.63 -6.57 5.74
N ALA A 106 11.63 -5.79 6.19
CA ALA A 106 10.35 -5.67 5.52
C ALA A 106 10.46 -4.98 4.15
N SER A 107 11.30 -3.96 4.01
CA SER A 107 11.54 -3.30 2.72
C SER A 107 12.20 -4.25 1.72
N ARG A 108 13.19 -5.04 2.17
CA ARG A 108 13.78 -6.10 1.35
C ARG A 108 12.73 -7.13 0.93
N GLN A 109 11.93 -7.63 1.86
CA GLN A 109 10.89 -8.63 1.57
C GLN A 109 9.85 -8.09 0.56
N LEU A 110 9.51 -6.81 0.65
CA LEU A 110 8.63 -6.14 -0.32
C LEU A 110 9.28 -6.11 -1.71
N ALA A 111 10.53 -5.65 -1.81
CA ALA A 111 11.26 -5.61 -3.08
C ALA A 111 11.37 -7.01 -3.70
N GLU A 112 11.79 -8.02 -2.92
CA GLU A 112 11.82 -9.41 -3.35
C GLU A 112 10.46 -9.86 -3.89
N SER A 113 9.38 -9.52 -3.19
CA SER A 113 8.03 -9.86 -3.63
C SER A 113 7.65 -9.16 -4.95
N ILE A 114 8.02 -7.90 -5.15
CA ILE A 114 7.74 -7.18 -6.40
C ILE A 114 8.52 -7.78 -7.57
N TYR A 115 9.79 -8.10 -7.37
CA TYR A 115 10.67 -8.67 -8.40
C TYR A 115 10.50 -10.18 -8.62
N ALA A 116 10.00 -10.95 -7.66
CA ALA A 116 9.93 -12.43 -7.72
C ALA A 116 8.84 -13.01 -8.64
N LYS A 117 8.33 -12.24 -9.60
CA LYS A 117 7.36 -12.75 -10.58
C LYS A 117 7.40 -11.97 -11.89
N THR A 118 8.54 -11.37 -12.22
CA THR A 118 8.76 -10.75 -13.53
C THR A 118 9.07 -11.83 -14.55
#